data_AF-A0A2E0AP27-F1
#
_entry.id   AF-A0A2E0AP27-F1
#
_cell.length_a   1.000
_cell.length_b   1.000
_cell.length_c   1.000
_cell.angle_alpha   90.00
_cell.angle_beta   90.00
_cell.angle_gamma   90.00
#
_symmetry.space_group_name_H-M   'P 1'
#
loop_
_entity.id
_entity.type
_entity.pdbx_description
1 polymer ?
#
loop_
_entity_poly.entity_id
_entity_poly.type
_entity_poly.pdbx_seq_one_letter_code
_entity_poly.pdbx_strand_id
1 'polypeptide(L)' 'MLWLKRLNFMETAKLEMELMKAFEAGQDLDAKLNKQAELASQSKDAEDQWKLEVWQKMLVRIRKMQQMMEDKPDPNA' A
#
# COMPACT_ATOMS: atom_id res chain seq x y z
N MET A 1 0.52 -21.69 2.98
CA MET A 1 -0.80 -21.56 3.63
C MET A 1 -1.20 -20.07 3.71
N LEU A 2 -1.66 -19.49 2.59
CA LEU A 2 -1.93 -18.05 2.51
C LEU A 2 -3.07 -17.59 3.45
N TRP A 3 -4.08 -18.44 3.67
CA TRP A 3 -5.22 -18.13 4.53
C TRP A 3 -4.81 -17.83 5.98
N LEU A 4 -3.84 -18.59 6.54
CA LEU A 4 -3.30 -18.32 7.88
C LEU A 4 -2.51 -16.99 7.92
N LYS A 5 -1.75 -16.67 6.87
CA LYS A 5 -1.04 -15.38 6.77
C LYS A 5 -2.04 -14.21 6.71
N ARG A 6 -3.14 -14.36 5.98
CA ARG A 6 -4.22 -13.36 5.90
C ARG A 6 -4.91 -13.11 7.25
N LEU A 7 -5.04 -14.15 8.09
CA LEU A 7 -5.55 -14.02 9.46
C LEU A 7 -4.52 -13.42 10.43
N ASN A 8 -3.24 -13.44 10.07
CA ASN A 8 -2.19 -12.83 10.86
C ASN A 8 -2.09 -11.33 10.57
N PHE A 9 -2.58 -10.52 11.51
CA PHE A 9 -2.52 -9.06 11.45
C PHE A 9 -1.09 -8.54 11.22
N MET A 10 -0.06 -9.19 11.79
CA MET A 10 1.33 -8.76 11.62
C MET A 10 1.80 -8.85 10.17
N GLU A 11 1.40 -9.89 9.43
CA GLU A 11 1.83 -10.04 8.04
C GLU A 11 1.16 -9.01 7.13
N THR A 12 -0.12 -8.72 7.35
CA THR A 12 -0.81 -7.63 6.65
C THR A 12 -0.16 -6.28 6.99
N ALA A 13 0.13 -6.03 8.27
CA ALA A 13 0.75 -4.79 8.73
C ALA A 13 2.15 -4.59 8.13
N LYS A 14 2.95 -5.65 7.96
CA LYS A 14 4.25 -5.56 7.26
C LYS A 14 4.07 -5.03 5.84
N LEU A 15 3.12 -5.57 5.09
CA LEU A 15 2.84 -5.14 3.71
C LEU A 15 2.31 -3.70 3.66
N GLU A 16 1.43 -3.31 4.59
CA GLU A 16 0.98 -1.90 4.72
C GLU A 16 2.17 -0.97 5.01
N MET A 17 3.07 -1.36 5.93
CA MET A 17 4.27 -0.60 6.28
C MET A 17 5.26 -0.47 5.12
N GLU A 18 5.36 -1.47 4.23
CA GLU A 18 6.19 -1.34 3.01
C GLU A 18 5.72 -0.19 2.13
N LEU A 19 4.41 -0.04 1.93
CA LEU A 19 3.87 1.06 1.13
C LEU A 19 3.98 2.41 1.86
N MET A 20 3.78 2.42 3.17
CA MET A 20 3.97 3.63 3.99
C MET A 20 5.42 4.13 3.93
N LYS A 21 6.41 3.24 4.02
CA LYS A 21 7.83 3.62 3.87
C LYS A 21 8.17 4.15 2.49
N ALA A 22 7.56 3.58 1.44
CA ALA A 22 7.73 4.08 0.07
C ALA A 22 7.17 5.51 -0.06
N PHE A 23 6.01 5.77 0.57
CA PHE A 23 5.40 7.08 0.63
C PHE A 23 6.29 8.09 1.37
N GLU A 24 6.75 7.74 2.57
CA GLU A 24 7.67 8.58 3.38
C GLU A 24 8.98 8.89 2.64
N ALA A 25 9.46 7.95 1.81
CA ALA A 25 10.64 8.14 0.97
C ALA A 25 10.36 8.94 -0.33
N GLY A 26 9.14 9.45 -0.54
CA GLY A 26 8.78 10.21 -1.73
C GLY A 26 8.75 9.40 -3.02
N GLN A 27 8.59 8.07 -2.94
CA GLN A 27 8.51 7.21 -4.12
C GLN A 27 7.16 7.36 -4.83
N ASP A 28 7.18 7.18 -6.16
CA ASP A 28 5.96 7.04 -6.95
C ASP A 28 5.25 5.72 -6.62
N LEU A 29 4.17 5.83 -5.85
CA LEU A 29 3.38 4.68 -5.41
C LEU A 29 2.60 4.04 -6.55
N ASP A 30 2.13 4.82 -7.52
CA ASP A 30 1.38 4.29 -8.67
C ASP A 30 2.30 3.44 -9.55
N ALA A 31 3.50 3.92 -9.85
CA ALA A 31 4.51 3.14 -10.56
C ALA A 31 4.89 1.85 -9.80
N LYS A 32 4.99 1.93 -8.47
CA LYS A 32 5.30 0.77 -7.61
C LYS A 32 4.16 -0.27 -7.64
N LEU A 33 2.91 0.16 -7.56
CA LEU A 33 1.75 -0.74 -7.65
C LEU A 33 1.61 -1.36 -9.03
N ASN A 34 1.86 -0.61 -10.11
CA ASN A 34 1.82 -1.15 -11.47
C ASN A 34 2.85 -2.27 -11.66
N LYS A 35 4.09 -2.09 -11.17
CA LYS A 35 5.10 -3.15 -11.17
C LYS A 35 4.67 -4.38 -10.38
N GLN A 36 4.05 -4.19 -9.21
CA GLN A 36 3.51 -5.31 -8.44
C GLN A 36 2.34 -6.01 -9.16
N ALA A 37 1.52 -5.27 -9.89
CA ALA A 37 0.44 -5.83 -10.69
C ALA A 37 0.96 -6.66 -11.86
N GLU A 38 2.01 -6.18 -12.55
CA GLU A 38 2.71 -6.94 -13.57
C GLU A 38 3.28 -8.24 -12.99
N LEU A 39 4.00 -8.16 -11.87
CA LEU A 39 4.54 -9.34 -11.17
C LEU A 39 3.44 -10.33 -10.80
N ALA A 40 2.35 -9.87 -10.19
CA ALA A 40 1.23 -10.71 -9.78
C ALA A 40 0.49 -11.32 -10.99
N SER A 41 0.51 -10.67 -12.16
CA SER A 41 -0.07 -11.22 -13.39
C SER A 41 0.82 -12.27 -14.06
N GLN A 42 2.14 -12.12 -13.93
CA GLN A 42 3.12 -13.02 -14.52
C GLN A 42 3.38 -14.23 -13.62
N SER A 43 3.39 -14.02 -12.31
CA SER A 43 3.49 -15.08 -11.32
C SER A 43 2.09 -15.70 -11.10
N LYS A 44 2.02 -17.03 -10.98
CA LYS A 44 0.84 -17.70 -10.42
C LYS A 44 0.93 -17.75 -8.89
N ASP A 45 1.72 -16.86 -8.28
CA ASP A 45 1.93 -16.82 -6.83
C ASP A 45 0.80 -16.04 -6.16
N ALA A 46 0.10 -16.72 -5.26
CA ALA A 46 -0.97 -16.13 -4.48
C ALA A 46 -0.46 -15.07 -3.47
N GLU A 47 0.83 -15.10 -3.10
CA GLU A 47 1.44 -14.07 -2.25
C GLU A 47 1.62 -12.74 -2.97
N ASP A 48 1.98 -12.75 -4.26
CA ASP A 48 2.11 -11.52 -5.06
C ASP A 48 0.76 -10.83 -5.28
N GLN A 49 -0.29 -11.63 -5.52
CA GLN A 49 -1.67 -11.15 -5.61
C GLN A 49 -2.14 -10.57 -4.28
N TRP A 50 -1.86 -11.27 -3.17
CA TRP A 50 -2.22 -10.76 -1.85
C TRP A 50 -1.50 -9.46 -1.49
N LYS A 51 -0.21 -9.35 -1.81
CA LYS A 51 0.56 -8.12 -1.64
C LYS A 51 -0.04 -6.95 -2.41
N LEU A 52 -0.41 -7.17 -3.67
CA LEU A 52 -1.09 -6.18 -4.50
C LEU A 52 -2.40 -5.70 -3.87
N GLU A 53 -3.25 -6.61 -3.40
CA GLU A 53 -4.52 -6.29 -2.74
C GLU A 53 -4.32 -5.40 -1.51
N VAL A 54 -3.33 -5.72 -0.66
CA VAL A 54 -3.03 -4.93 0.55
C VAL A 54 -2.52 -3.54 0.18
N TRP A 55 -1.60 -3.46 -0.79
CA TRP A 55 -1.05 -2.18 -1.24
C TRP A 55 -2.11 -1.28 -1.89
N GLN A 56 -3.03 -1.84 -2.68
CA GLN A 56 -4.15 -1.07 -3.25
C GLN A 56 -5.02 -0.44 -2.15
N LYS A 57 -5.32 -1.17 -1.08
CA LYS A 57 -6.08 -0.64 0.07
C LYS A 57 -5.30 0.44 0.82
N MET A 58 -4.00 0.23 1.01
CA MET A 58 -3.14 1.19 1.71
C MET A 58 -2.95 2.48 0.90
N LEU A 59 -2.85 2.41 -0.43
CA LEU A 59 -2.78 3.60 -1.29
C LEU A 59 -4.00 4.51 -1.14
N VAL A 60 -5.20 3.94 -1.05
CA VAL A 60 -6.42 4.72 -0.79
C VAL A 60 -6.33 5.46 0.56
N ARG A 61 -5.78 4.82 1.59
CA ARG A 61 -5.59 5.47 2.90
C ARG A 61 -4.56 6.60 2.82
N ILE A 62 -3.43 6.38 2.15
CA ILE A 62 -2.38 7.40 1.95
C ILE A 62 -2.95 8.63 1.24
N ARG A 63 -3.68 8.44 0.15
CA ARG A 63 -4.30 9.54 -0.60
C ARG A 63 -5.29 10.35 0.24
N LYS A 64 -6.10 9.69 1.07
CA LYS A 64 -6.98 10.37 2.04
C LYS A 64 -6.18 11.20 3.05
N MET A 65 -5.07 10.67 3.56
CA MET A 65 -4.19 11.41 4.46
C MET A 65 -3.59 12.65 3.79
N GLN A 66 -3.15 12.54 2.53
CA GLN A 66 -2.64 13.65 1.75
C GLN A 66 -3.69 14.75 1.55
N GLN A 67 -4.91 14.39 1.13
CA GLN A 67 -6.02 15.33 0.98
C GLN A 67 -6.33 16.06 2.28
N MET A 68 -6.39 15.33 3.40
CA MET A 68 -6.60 15.94 4.72
C MET A 68 -5.46 16.86 5.18
N MET A 69 -4.26 16.73 4.62
CA MET A 69 -3.15 17.64 4.89
C MET A 69 -3.22 18.88 4.01
N GLU A 70 -3.68 18.76 2.77
CA GLU A 70 -3.91 19.88 1.85
C GLU A 70 -5.09 20.76 2.30
N ASP A 71 -6.16 20.14 2.81
CA ASP A 71 -7.39 20.83 3.25
C ASP A 71 -7.29 21.42 4.67
N LYS A 72 -6.12 21.38 5.32
CA LYS A 72 -5.93 22.08 6.59
C LYS A 72 -5.67 23.56 6.30
N PRO A 73 -6.60 24.48 6.63
CA PRO A 73 -6.25 25.89 6.68
C PRO A 73 -5.10 26.03 7.68
N ASP A 74 -4.03 26.71 7.27
CA ASP A 74 -2.97 27.07 8.20
C ASP A 74 -3.63 27.78 9.39
N PRO A 75 -3.54 27.23 10.62
CA PRO A 75 -4.16 27.85 11.78
C PRO A 75 -3.53 29.21 12.12
N ASN A 76 -2.50 29.65 11.38
CA ASN A 76 -1.86 30.94 11.47
C ASN A 76 -1.94 31.78 10.17
N ALA A 77 -2.69 31.38 9.13
CA ALA A 77 -2.87 32.17 7.90
C ALA A 77 -3.93 33.28 8.04
#